data_AF-A0A1Y3ETT6-F1
#
_entry.id   AF-A0A1Y3ETT6-F1
#
_cell.length_a   1.000
_cell.length_b   1.000
_cell.length_c   1.000
_cell.angle_alpha   90.00
_cell.angle_beta   90.00
_cell.angle_gamma   90.00
#
_symmetry.space_group_name_H-M   'P 1'
#
loop_
_entity.id
_entity.type
_entity.pdbx_description
1 polymer ?
#
loop_
_entity_poly.entity_id
_entity_poly.type
_entity_poly.pdbx_seq_one_letter_code
_entity_poly.pdbx_strand_id
1 'polypeptide(L)' 'LLRGGIAERGGIRVGHRIIEINGQSAVAVPHEKVVTMLATAVGEIHMKTMRTSMFRMLTGQETPHFL' A
#
# COMPACT_ATOMS: atom_id res chain seq x y z
N LEU A 1 12.52 11.86 -2.89
CA LEU A 1 12.14 10.95 -4.00
C LEU A 1 13.24 9.90 -4.14
N LEU A 2 13.06 8.71 -3.56
CA LEU A 2 14.00 7.60 -3.72
C LEU A 2 13.81 7.02 -5.13
N ARG A 3 14.49 7.60 -6.11
CA ARG A 3 14.54 7.13 -7.50
C ARG A 3 15.14 5.73 -7.50
N GLY A 4 14.38 4.73 -7.94
CA GLY A 4 14.84 3.34 -8.08
C GLY A 4 14.47 2.36 -6.96
N GLY A 5 13.57 2.73 -6.03
CA GLY A 5 13.03 1.78 -5.05
C GLY A 5 12.18 0.67 -5.70
N ILE A 6 12.08 -0.48 -5.02
CA ILE A 6 11.26 -1.64 -5.42
C ILE A 6 9.83 -1.27 -5.89
N ALA A 7 9.26 -0.21 -5.33
CA ALA A 7 7.94 0.31 -5.70
C ALA A 7 7.87 0.83 -7.15
N GLU A 8 8.92 1.47 -7.66
CA GLU A 8 8.95 2.04 -9.02
C GLU A 8 9.01 0.93 -10.07
N ARG A 9 9.78 -0.13 -9.80
CA ARG A 9 9.84 -1.34 -10.64
C ARG A 9 8.54 -2.15 -10.62
N GLY A 10 7.83 -2.14 -9.49
CA GLY A 10 6.50 -2.75 -9.34
C GLY A 10 5.35 -1.93 -9.94
N GLY A 11 5.62 -0.79 -10.60
CA GLY A 11 4.59 0.07 -11.18
C GLY A 11 3.76 0.85 -10.16
N ILE A 12 4.23 0.92 -8.91
CA ILE A 12 3.52 1.56 -7.81
C ILE A 12 3.87 3.04 -7.82
N ARG A 13 2.82 3.87 -7.94
CA ARG A 13 2.94 5.33 -7.97
C ARG A 13 2.23 5.95 -6.78
N VAL A 14 2.57 7.21 -6.49
CA VAL A 14 1.86 8.03 -5.51
C VAL A 14 0.36 8.07 -5.87
N GLY A 15 -0.50 7.76 -4.90
CA GLY A 15 -1.95 7.64 -5.11
C GLY A 15 -2.46 6.19 -5.24
N HIS A 16 -1.59 5.20 -5.12
CA HIS A 16 -1.96 3.80 -4.92
C HIS A 16 -1.83 3.44 -3.44
N ARG A 17 -2.82 2.70 -2.91
CA ARG A 17 -2.80 2.14 -1.56
C ARG A 17 -2.45 0.66 -1.64
N ILE A 18 -1.57 0.21 -0.75
CA ILE A 18 -1.23 -1.20 -0.64
C ILE A 18 -2.40 -1.91 0.05
N ILE A 19 -2.92 -2.95 -0.58
CA ILE A 19 -4.05 -3.75 -0.06
C ILE A 19 -3.60 -5.13 0.43
N GLU A 20 -2.48 -5.63 -0.10
CA GLU A 20 -1.95 -6.95 0.21
C GLU A 20 -0.44 -6.97 0.06
N ILE A 21 0.26 -7.67 0.96
CA ILE A 21 1.71 -7.91 0.93
C ILE A 21 1.94 -9.38 1.26
N ASN A 22 2.62 -10.11 0.37
CA ASN A 22 2.92 -11.53 0.48
C ASN A 22 1.70 -12.39 0.84
N GLY A 23 0.54 -12.08 0.24
CA GLY A 23 -0.73 -12.75 0.51
C GLY A 23 -1.43 -12.33 1.81
N GLN A 24 -0.86 -11.42 2.59
CA GLN A 24 -1.46 -10.88 3.81
C GLN A 24 -2.13 -9.53 3.55
N SER A 25 -3.37 -9.36 3.99
CA SER A 25 -4.11 -8.11 3.83
C SER A 25 -3.47 -6.97 4.62
N ALA A 26 -3.06 -5.91 3.92
CA ALA A 26 -2.47 -4.71 4.51
C ALA A 26 -3.49 -3.57 4.75
N VAL A 27 -4.75 -3.77 4.34
CA VAL A 27 -5.83 -2.76 4.38
C VAL A 27 -6.11 -2.23 5.79
N ALA A 28 -6.26 -3.14 6.75
CA ALA A 28 -6.63 -2.83 8.13
C ALA A 28 -5.43 -2.92 9.10
N VAL A 29 -4.21 -2.98 8.55
CA VAL A 29 -2.99 -3.17 9.33
C VAL A 29 -2.38 -1.80 9.63
N PRO A 30 -1.96 -1.52 10.88
CA PRO A 30 -1.30 -0.27 11.21
C PRO A 30 0.00 -0.12 10.43
N HIS A 31 0.38 1.14 10.14
CA HIS A 31 1.53 1.43 9.28
C HIS A 31 2.81 0.73 9.76
N GLU A 32 3.03 0.69 11.08
CA GLU A 32 4.21 0.09 11.70
C GLU A 32 4.36 -1.37 11.27
N LYS A 33 3.26 -2.13 11.32
CA LYS A 33 3.26 -3.54 10.98
C LYS A 33 3.45 -3.77 9.48
N VAL A 34 2.94 -2.87 8.64
CA VAL A 34 3.24 -2.86 7.19
C VAL A 34 4.73 -2.63 6.93
N VAL A 35 5.33 -1.66 7.62
CA VAL A 35 6.77 -1.37 7.51
C VAL A 35 7.59 -2.57 7.97
N THR A 36 7.23 -3.18 9.11
CA THR A 36 7.88 -4.38 9.61
C THR A 36 7.77 -5.53 8.61
N MET A 37 6.59 -5.78 8.03
CA MET A 37 6.41 -6.82 7.02
C MET A 37 7.30 -6.60 5.80
N LEU A 38 7.40 -5.36 5.31
CA LEU A 38 8.29 -5.00 4.21
C LEU A 38 9.78 -5.12 4.59
N ALA A 39 10.14 -4.76 5.82
CA ALA A 39 11.51 -4.84 6.33
C ALA A 39 11.96 -6.28 6.59
N THR A 40 11.04 -7.15 7.01
CA THR A 40 11.31 -8.58 7.24
C THR A 40 11.22 -9.43 5.97
N ALA A 41 10.62 -8.90 4.89
CA ALA A 41 10.50 -9.63 3.65
C ALA A 41 11.87 -9.70 2.95
N VAL A 42 12.36 -10.92 2.73
CA VAL A 42 13.62 -11.20 2.05
C VAL A 42 13.32 -11.90 0.74
N GLY A 43 13.91 -11.42 -0.36
CA GLY A 43 13.69 -11.97 -1.70
C GLY A 43 12.57 -11.24 -2.46
N GLU A 44 11.65 -12.01 -3.07
CA GLU A 44 10.58 -11.48 -3.90
C GLU A 44 9.36 -11.06 -3.07
N ILE A 45 9.03 -9.76 -3.11
CA ILE A 45 7.86 -9.22 -2.43
C ILE A 45 6.69 -9.15 -3.41
N HIS A 46 5.65 -9.93 -3.15
CA HIS A 46 4.41 -9.88 -3.91
C HIS A 46 3.45 -8.92 -3.24
N MET A 47 3.14 -7.80 -3.87
CA MET A 47 2.26 -6.80 -3.30
C MET A 47 1.15 -6.43 -4.27
N LYS A 48 -0.08 -6.36 -3.77
CA LYS A 48 -1.22 -5.85 -4.54
C LYS A 48 -1.50 -4.43 -4.10
N THR A 49 -1.64 -3.56 -5.09
CA THR A 49 -2.02 -2.17 -4.87
C THR A 49 -3.33 -1.87 -5.56
N MET A 50 -4.08 -0.95 -4.98
CA MET A 50 -5.33 -0.45 -5.56
C MET A 50 -5.29 1.07 -5.58
N ARG A 51 -5.93 1.67 -6.57
CA ARG A 51 -6.06 3.14 -6.65
C ARG A 51 -6.74 3.66 -5.38
N THR A 52 -6.17 4.69 -4.76
CA THR A 52 -6.70 5.25 -3.50
C THR A 52 -8.16 5.68 -3.65
N SER A 53 -8.58 6.15 -4.84
CA SER A 53 -9.99 6.50 -5.10
C SER A 53 -10.92 5.28 -5.04
N MET A 54 -10.54 4.15 -5.65
CA MET A 54 -11.31 2.90 -5.58
C MET A 54 -11.33 2.35 -4.15
N PHE A 55 -10.19 2.40 -3.46
CA PHE A 55 -10.12 1.99 -2.06
C PHE A 55 -11.07 2.79 -1.18
N ARG A 56 -11.06 4.12 -1.29
CA ARG A 56 -11.94 5.01 -0.53
C ARG A 56 -13.41 4.76 -0.84
N MET A 57 -13.74 4.51 -2.11
CA MET A 57 -15.10 4.16 -2.54
C MET A 57 -15.56 2.83 -1.94
N LEU A 58 -14.73 1.78 -2.00
CA LEU A 58 -15.10 0.45 -1.51
C LEU A 58 -15.16 0.35 0.01
N THR A 59 -14.33 1.10 0.72
CA THR A 59 -14.29 1.08 2.19
C THR A 59 -15.20 2.12 2.84
N GLY A 60 -15.90 2.94 2.04
CA GLY A 60 -16.70 4.06 2.54
C GLY A 60 -15.88 5.10 3.32
N GLN A 61 -14.55 5.05 3.21
CA GLN A 61 -13.62 5.98 3.84
C GLN A 61 -13.51 7.23 2.96
N GLU A 62 -14.63 7.93 2.78
CA GLU A 62 -14.57 9.33 2.38
C GLU A 62 -13.89 10.07 3.52
N THR A 63 -12.61 10.42 3.40
CA THR A 63 -12.00 11.34 4.36
C THR A 63 -12.80 12.63 4.28
N PRO A 64 -13.56 13.03 5.33
CA PRO A 64 -14.25 14.29 5.31
C PRO A 64 -13.18 15.37 5.10
N HIS A 65 -13.32 16.14 4.01
CA HIS A 65 -12.57 17.36 3.87
C HIS A 65 -13.17 18.34 4.88
N PHE A 66 -12.58 18.41 6.07
CA PHE A 66 -12.81 19.53 6.97
C PHE A 66 -12.20 20.76 6.29
N LEU A 67 -13.07 21.61 5.74
CA LEU A 67 -12.74 22.97 5.34
C LEU A 67 -12.51 23.83 6.59
#